data_AF-A0A2B7ZM35-F1
#
_entry.id   AF-A0A2B7ZM35-F1
#
_cell.length_a   1.000
_cell.length_b   1.000
_cell.length_c   1.000
_cell.angle_alpha   90.00
_cell.angle_beta   90.00
_cell.angle_gamma   90.00
#
_symmetry.space_group_name_H-M   'P 1'
#
loop_
_entity.id
_entity.type
_entity.pdbx_description
1 polymer ?
#
loop_
_entity_poly.entity_id
_entity_poly.type
_entity_poly.pdbx_seq_one_letter_code
_entity_poly.pdbx_strand_id
1 'polypeptide(L)'
;MAPYPKKRKLTGSHPNAVPEILFDPSARAEYLTGFHKRKLQRAKHAQENAEKRAKEEKREQRKRIREERRAELERAIAENRTVMLEISRAAAGESGSDDEDDDEEAQENNNMDEEWEGIPEPPPVDYEAEYIDEDKYTTVTVEELDTSREGLRRKADKENAEEADEENDDDGNKKKKTEEGGGEGEEGQEDTSKAKKRVWTKTNPKYKNKNNDSADRSKSNTKRKKKSFRYENKSERKATQFKERAGGKKKARERKAT
;
A
#
# COMPACT_ATOMS: atom_id res chain seq x y z
N MET A 1 12.56 38.87 -3.16
CA MET A 1 12.86 37.63 -2.42
C MET A 1 13.43 38.04 -1.07
N ALA A 2 12.77 37.70 0.03
CA ALA A 2 13.20 38.15 1.36
C ALA A 2 14.54 37.49 1.77
N PRO A 3 15.44 38.21 2.46
CA PRO A 3 16.71 37.64 2.90
C PRO A 3 16.47 36.54 3.93
N TYR A 4 17.23 35.45 3.82
CA TYR A 4 17.13 34.32 4.75
C TYR A 4 17.36 34.79 6.19
N PRO A 5 16.49 34.41 7.15
CA PRO A 5 16.65 34.82 8.53
C PRO A 5 17.98 34.31 9.07
N LYS A 6 18.77 35.22 9.67
CA LYS A 6 20.03 34.89 10.33
C LYS A 6 19.75 33.87 11.45
N LYS A 7 20.40 32.70 11.38
CA LYS A 7 20.33 31.68 12.42
C LYS A 7 20.89 32.27 13.73
N ARG A 8 20.01 32.59 14.68
CA ARG A 8 20.39 33.03 16.03
C ARG A 8 21.01 31.85 16.79
N LYS A 9 21.98 32.12 17.66
CA LYS A 9 22.51 31.12 18.61
C LYS A 9 21.34 30.58 19.44
N LEU A 10 21.18 29.27 19.49
CA LEU A 10 20.20 28.60 20.35
C LEU A 10 20.51 29.01 21.79
N THR A 11 19.58 29.72 22.44
CA THR A 11 19.68 30.02 23.86
C THR A 11 19.37 28.77 24.67
N GLY A 12 19.82 28.67 25.92
CA GLY A 12 19.56 27.51 26.79
C GLY A 12 18.07 27.16 27.01
N SER A 13 17.16 28.06 26.62
CA SER A 13 15.72 27.83 26.64
C SER A 13 15.19 27.02 25.44
N HIS A 14 16.00 26.80 24.40
CA HIS A 14 15.54 26.01 23.25
C HIS A 14 15.38 24.54 23.65
N PRO A 15 14.30 23.84 23.25
CA PRO A 15 14.10 22.44 23.62
C PRO A 15 15.21 21.50 23.13
N ASN A 16 15.97 21.91 22.11
CA ASN A 16 17.13 21.19 21.58
C ASN A 16 18.48 21.76 22.06
N ALA A 17 18.46 22.71 23.01
CA ALA A 17 19.68 23.22 23.61
C ALA A 17 20.18 22.19 24.63
N VAL A 18 21.24 21.46 24.28
CA VAL A 18 21.87 20.50 25.18
C VAL A 18 22.69 21.29 26.22
N PRO A 19 22.42 21.15 27.54
CA PRO A 19 23.08 21.94 28.57
C PRO A 19 24.57 21.62 28.73
N GLU A 20 24.97 20.37 28.53
CA GLU A 20 26.35 19.91 28.65
C GLU A 20 26.69 18.93 27.53
N ILE A 21 27.81 19.14 26.83
CA ILE A 21 28.29 18.24 25.77
C ILE A 21 29.47 17.46 26.32
N LEU A 22 29.24 16.21 26.72
CA LEU A 22 30.31 15.28 27.08
C LEU A 22 30.91 14.67 25.81
N PHE A 23 32.21 14.86 25.64
CA PHE A 23 32.94 14.35 24.49
C PHE A 23 33.45 12.93 24.75
N ASP A 24 32.85 11.95 24.08
CA ASP A 24 33.32 10.57 24.10
C ASP A 24 34.28 10.31 22.93
N PRO A 25 35.58 10.04 23.20
CA PRO A 25 36.56 9.74 22.15
C PRO A 25 36.24 8.46 21.39
N SER A 26 35.56 7.48 22.00
CA SER A 26 35.19 6.21 21.37
C SER A 26 34.08 6.43 20.33
N ALA A 27 33.00 7.14 20.71
CA ALA A 27 31.95 7.56 19.80
C ALA A 27 32.49 8.42 18.63
N ARG A 28 33.51 9.25 18.88
CA ARG A 28 34.19 9.99 17.81
C ARG A 28 34.93 9.06 16.86
N ALA A 29 35.65 8.05 17.34
CA ALA A 29 36.36 7.10 16.49
C ALA A 29 35.38 6.31 15.62
N GLU A 30 34.26 5.86 16.19
CA GLU A 30 33.16 5.23 15.44
C GLU A 30 32.53 6.18 14.42
N TYR A 31 32.36 7.46 14.79
CA TYR A 31 31.90 8.48 13.87
C TYR A 31 32.91 8.72 12.74
N LEU A 32 34.21 8.76 12.98
CA LEU A 32 35.16 8.99 11.89
C LEU A 32 35.27 7.79 10.95
N THR A 33 35.21 6.56 11.47
CA THR A 33 35.38 5.33 10.68
C THR A 33 34.07 4.81 10.07
N GLY A 34 32.92 5.08 10.71
CA GLY A 34 31.61 4.56 10.35
C GLY A 34 30.85 5.32 9.25
N PHE A 35 31.52 5.99 8.32
CA PHE A 35 30.87 6.83 7.29
C PHE A 35 29.82 6.06 6.47
N HIS A 36 30.09 4.80 6.12
CA HIS A 36 29.14 3.96 5.41
C HIS A 36 27.89 3.69 6.26
N LYS A 37 28.08 3.34 7.55
CA LYS A 37 26.98 3.13 8.50
C LYS A 37 26.09 4.38 8.60
N ARG A 38 26.68 5.57 8.73
CA ARG A 38 25.90 6.84 8.76
C ARG A 38 25.21 7.17 7.46
N LYS A 39 25.84 6.87 6.31
CA LYS A 39 25.20 7.08 5.01
C LYS A 39 23.96 6.19 4.89
N LEU A 40 24.04 4.93 5.29
CA LEU A 40 22.91 4.01 5.33
C LEU A 40 21.85 4.46 6.34
N GLN A 41 22.23 4.87 7.55
CA GLN A 41 21.30 5.40 8.55
C GLN A 41 20.55 6.64 8.05
N ARG A 42 21.23 7.58 7.38
CA ARG A 42 20.57 8.75 6.78
C ARG A 42 19.59 8.34 5.68
N ALA A 43 19.96 7.38 4.84
CA ALA A 43 19.06 6.87 3.81
C ALA A 43 17.82 6.20 4.43
N LYS A 44 18.01 5.36 5.44
CA LYS A 44 16.93 4.71 6.19
C LYS A 44 16.03 5.73 6.89
N HIS A 45 16.60 6.67 7.63
CA HIS A 45 15.84 7.72 8.30
C HIS A 45 15.04 8.60 7.32
N ALA A 46 15.60 8.88 6.13
CA ALA A 46 14.86 9.59 5.08
C ALA A 46 13.69 8.76 4.54
N GLN A 47 13.87 7.44 4.35
CA GLN A 47 12.82 6.51 3.97
C GLN A 47 11.73 6.42 5.04
N GLU A 48 12.10 6.21 6.30
CA GLU A 48 11.18 6.13 7.44
C GLU A 48 10.35 7.41 7.60
N ASN A 49 10.95 8.59 7.43
CA ASN A 49 10.22 9.85 7.49
C ASN A 49 9.28 10.04 6.30
N ALA A 50 9.67 9.59 5.10
CA ALA A 50 8.78 9.60 3.94
C ALA A 50 7.59 8.64 4.15
N GLU A 51 7.82 7.46 4.72
CA GLU A 51 6.77 6.49 5.05
C GLU A 51 5.83 7.00 6.15
N LYS A 52 6.36 7.65 7.20
CA LYS A 52 5.56 8.27 8.25
C LYS A 52 4.63 9.33 7.68
N ARG A 53 5.17 10.25 6.86
CA ARG A 53 4.36 11.28 6.19
C ARG A 53 3.31 10.69 5.25
N ALA A 54 3.67 9.69 4.45
CA ALA A 54 2.72 9.03 3.56
C ALA A 54 1.58 8.33 4.31
N LYS A 55 1.86 7.73 5.48
CA LYS A 55 0.83 7.13 6.35
C LYS A 55 -0.08 8.19 6.96
N GLU A 56 0.48 9.31 7.41
CA GLU A 56 -0.27 10.45 7.95
C GLU A 56 -1.18 11.06 6.88
N GLU A 57 -0.66 11.33 5.69
CA GLU A 57 -1.44 11.84 4.55
C GLU A 57 -2.58 10.89 4.16
N LYS A 58 -2.33 9.58 4.11
CA LYS A 58 -3.38 8.59 3.83
C LYS A 58 -4.45 8.55 4.93
N ARG A 59 -4.05 8.73 6.19
CA ARG A 59 -5.00 8.80 7.32
C ARG A 59 -5.85 10.05 7.23
N GLU A 60 -5.26 11.21 6.95
CA GLU A 60 -5.97 12.46 6.75
C GLU A 60 -6.92 12.39 5.56
N GLN A 61 -6.49 11.84 4.42
CA GLN A 61 -7.36 11.64 3.25
C GLN A 61 -8.58 10.79 3.59
N ARG A 62 -8.38 9.68 4.31
CA ARG A 62 -9.50 8.85 4.77
C ARG A 62 -10.42 9.61 5.73
N LYS A 63 -9.86 10.44 6.62
CA LYS A 63 -10.65 11.27 7.54
C LYS A 63 -11.50 12.27 6.76
N ARG A 64 -10.90 12.97 5.78
CA ARG A 64 -11.59 13.92 4.90
C ARG A 64 -12.72 13.25 4.13
N ILE A 65 -12.49 12.09 3.52
CA ILE A 65 -13.56 11.35 2.81
C ILE A 65 -14.71 10.99 3.77
N ARG A 66 -14.42 10.60 5.02
CA ARG A 66 -15.48 10.31 5.99
C ARG A 66 -16.23 11.56 6.43
N GLU A 67 -15.52 12.66 6.64
CA GLU A 67 -16.12 13.96 6.98
C GLU A 67 -16.98 14.49 5.84
N GLU A 68 -16.51 14.40 4.60
CA GLU A 68 -17.25 14.75 3.38
C GLU A 68 -18.54 13.93 3.27
N ARG A 69 -18.45 12.60 3.42
CA ARG A 69 -19.64 11.73 3.39
C ARG A 69 -20.63 12.05 4.52
N ARG A 70 -20.12 12.34 5.72
CA ARG A 70 -20.97 12.71 6.86
C ARG A 70 -21.67 14.05 6.62
N ALA A 71 -20.96 15.04 6.11
CA ALA A 71 -21.51 16.35 5.78
C ALA A 71 -22.52 16.28 4.63
N GLU A 72 -22.28 15.44 3.62
CA GLU A 72 -23.22 15.20 2.52
C GLU A 72 -24.51 14.56 3.03
N LEU A 73 -24.41 13.56 3.92
CA LEU A 73 -25.56 12.92 4.56
C LEU A 73 -26.34 13.93 5.41
N GLU A 74 -25.66 14.70 6.27
CA GLU A 74 -26.28 15.72 7.11
C GLU A 74 -27.00 16.78 6.26
N ARG A 75 -26.39 17.23 5.18
CA ARG A 75 -27.01 18.14 4.21
C ARG A 75 -28.25 17.52 3.57
N ALA A 76 -28.19 16.25 3.15
CA ALA A 76 -29.34 15.57 2.57
C ALA A 76 -30.49 15.42 3.58
N ILE A 77 -30.20 15.16 4.86
CA ILE A 77 -31.21 15.14 5.93
C ILE A 77 -31.80 16.53 6.13
N ALA A 78 -30.98 17.58 6.17
CA ALA A 78 -31.45 18.94 6.33
C ALA A 78 -32.36 19.36 5.17
N GLU A 79 -31.95 19.10 3.92
CA GLU A 79 -32.76 19.35 2.71
C GLU A 79 -34.07 18.54 2.72
N ASN A 80 -34.04 17.29 3.19
CA ASN A 80 -35.27 16.49 3.33
C ASN A 80 -36.21 17.08 4.40
N ARG A 81 -35.68 17.47 5.56
CA ARG A 81 -36.45 18.14 6.62
C ARG A 81 -37.08 19.43 6.12
N THR A 82 -36.35 20.28 5.40
CA THR A 82 -36.91 21.52 4.83
C THR A 82 -38.03 21.24 3.85
N VAL A 83 -37.87 20.25 2.96
CA VAL A 83 -38.93 19.86 2.01
C VAL A 83 -40.16 19.33 2.75
N MET A 84 -39.98 18.50 3.78
CA MET A 84 -41.09 17.99 4.59
C MET A 84 -41.83 19.10 5.34
N LEU A 85 -41.10 20.11 5.85
CA LEU A 85 -41.69 21.31 6.47
C LEU A 85 -42.44 22.17 5.44
N GLU A 86 -41.94 22.30 4.22
CA GLU A 86 -42.65 23.02 3.15
C GLU A 86 -43.95 22.29 2.74
N ILE A 87 -43.89 20.97 2.62
CA ILE A 87 -45.07 20.13 2.33
C ILE A 87 -46.08 20.21 3.48
N SER A 88 -45.64 20.10 4.73
CA SER A 88 -46.55 20.18 5.89
C SER A 88 -47.18 21.57 6.01
N ARG A 89 -46.42 22.64 5.79
CA ARG A 89 -46.93 24.01 5.74
C ARG A 89 -47.96 24.21 4.61
N ALA A 90 -47.68 23.69 3.43
CA ALA A 90 -48.61 23.75 2.30
C ALA A 90 -49.90 22.92 2.56
N ALA A 91 -49.78 21.78 3.24
CA ALA A 91 -50.91 20.93 3.62
C ALA A 91 -51.76 21.52 4.77
N ALA A 92 -51.13 22.24 5.72
CA ALA A 92 -51.79 22.87 6.86
C ALA A 92 -52.55 24.17 6.50
N GLY A 93 -52.37 24.70 5.28
CA GLY A 93 -53.16 25.83 4.78
C GLY A 93 -52.93 27.17 5.49
N GLU A 94 -51.80 27.34 6.17
CA GLU A 94 -51.56 28.50 7.06
C GLU A 94 -50.53 29.49 6.48
N SER A 95 -51.01 30.73 6.30
CA SER A 95 -50.22 31.93 6.05
C SER A 95 -50.21 32.80 7.31
N GLY A 96 -49.24 32.61 8.21
CA GLY A 96 -48.94 33.47 9.37
C GLY A 96 -47.77 32.89 10.16
N SER A 97 -46.64 33.61 10.28
CA SER A 97 -46.19 34.36 11.48
C SER A 97 -45.62 33.41 12.56
N ASP A 98 -44.29 33.28 12.64
CA ASP A 98 -43.41 33.91 13.67
C ASP A 98 -43.45 33.07 14.96
N ASP A 99 -42.52 32.14 15.12
CA ASP A 99 -41.26 32.26 15.88
C ASP A 99 -41.43 31.48 17.19
N GLU A 100 -40.37 30.77 17.58
CA GLU A 100 -39.92 30.54 18.96
C GLU A 100 -39.10 29.25 19.04
N ASP A 101 -37.89 29.42 19.58
CA ASP A 101 -37.02 28.39 20.13
C ASP A 101 -37.82 27.27 20.79
N ASP A 102 -37.55 26.04 20.36
CA ASP A 102 -37.84 24.86 21.16
C ASP A 102 -36.57 24.02 21.25
N ASP A 103 -35.70 24.46 22.17
CA ASP A 103 -34.68 23.65 22.83
C ASP A 103 -35.41 22.64 23.74
N GLU A 104 -36.17 21.72 23.13
CA GLU A 104 -36.78 20.62 23.86
C GLU A 104 -35.89 19.39 23.74
N GLU A 105 -35.26 19.13 24.88
CA GLU A 105 -34.65 17.91 25.35
C GLU A 105 -34.60 16.77 24.33
N ALA A 106 -33.37 16.36 24.04
CA ALA A 106 -33.07 15.00 23.61
C ALA A 106 -33.62 14.03 24.67
N GLN A 107 -34.91 13.70 24.57
CA GLN A 107 -35.49 12.54 25.20
C GLN A 107 -34.67 11.37 24.73
N GLU A 108 -33.86 10.89 25.67
CA GLU A 108 -33.16 9.64 25.66
C GLU A 108 -34.20 8.54 25.46
N ASN A 109 -34.59 8.30 24.21
CA ASN A 109 -35.43 7.18 23.84
C ASN A 109 -34.52 5.93 23.84
N ASN A 110 -34.12 5.55 25.06
CA ASN A 110 -33.59 4.25 25.43
C ASN A 110 -34.71 3.21 25.32
N ASN A 111 -35.23 3.01 24.10
CA ASN A 111 -36.18 1.94 23.85
C ASN A 111 -36.18 1.50 22.38
N MET A 112 -35.04 0.96 21.94
CA MET A 112 -34.97 -0.01 20.85
C MET A 112 -33.83 -0.99 21.16
N ASP A 113 -34.00 -1.74 22.25
CA ASP A 113 -33.39 -3.08 22.40
C ASP A 113 -34.15 -4.07 21.49
N GLU A 114 -34.45 -3.68 20.24
CA GLU A 114 -34.72 -4.64 19.18
C GLU A 114 -33.35 -5.19 18.78
N GLU A 115 -32.90 -6.12 19.62
CA GLU A 115 -31.77 -7.00 19.41
C GLU A 115 -31.90 -7.56 18.00
N TRP A 116 -31.09 -7.02 17.09
CA TRP A 116 -31.11 -7.35 15.67
C TRP A 116 -30.79 -8.84 15.53
N GLU A 117 -31.84 -9.66 15.44
CA GLU A 117 -31.76 -11.06 15.04
C GLU A 117 -31.20 -11.07 13.62
N GLY A 118 -29.90 -11.36 13.49
CA GLY A 118 -29.19 -11.31 12.22
C GLY A 118 -29.93 -12.03 11.08
N ILE A 119 -29.62 -11.62 9.85
CA ILE A 119 -30.14 -12.26 8.64
C ILE A 119 -29.90 -13.78 8.74
N PRO A 120 -30.92 -14.63 8.51
CA PRO A 120 -30.74 -16.07 8.56
C PRO A 120 -29.62 -16.49 7.60
N GLU A 121 -28.64 -17.22 8.11
CA GLU A 121 -27.50 -17.69 7.31
C GLU A 121 -28.06 -18.50 6.13
N PRO A 122 -27.79 -18.06 4.88
CA PRO A 122 -28.27 -18.78 3.72
C PRO A 122 -27.66 -20.19 3.71
N PRO A 123 -28.35 -21.18 3.11
CA PRO A 123 -27.81 -22.53 3.02
C PRO A 123 -26.44 -22.52 2.32
N PRO A 124 -25.49 -23.37 2.76
CA PRO A 124 -24.14 -23.40 2.23
C PRO A 124 -24.17 -23.63 0.71
N VAL A 125 -23.49 -22.76 -0.03
CA VAL A 125 -23.52 -22.66 -1.50
C VAL A 125 -22.43 -23.55 -2.11
N ASP A 126 -22.28 -24.77 -1.59
CA ASP A 126 -21.37 -25.77 -2.13
C ASP A 126 -22.16 -26.67 -3.10
N TYR A 127 -22.05 -26.39 -4.39
CA TYR A 127 -22.66 -27.23 -5.41
C TYR A 127 -21.78 -27.41 -6.65
N GLU A 128 -21.91 -28.59 -7.26
CA GLU A 128 -21.24 -28.96 -8.51
C GLU A 128 -22.22 -28.77 -9.66
N ALA A 129 -21.83 -27.98 -10.66
CA ALA A 129 -22.62 -27.79 -11.88
C ALA A 129 -21.90 -28.47 -13.05
N GLU A 130 -22.58 -29.43 -13.66
CA GLU A 130 -22.13 -30.07 -14.90
C GLU A 130 -22.54 -29.20 -16.09
N TYR A 131 -21.56 -28.66 -16.83
CA TYR A 131 -21.81 -27.94 -18.07
C TYR A 131 -21.42 -28.82 -19.26
N ILE A 132 -22.41 -29.07 -20.11
CA ILE A 132 -22.25 -29.81 -21.36
C ILE A 132 -22.24 -28.79 -22.49
N ASP A 133 -21.06 -28.47 -22.99
CA ASP A 133 -20.92 -27.81 -24.28
C ASP A 133 -20.85 -28.88 -25.37
N GLU A 134 -21.20 -28.55 -26.61
CA GLU A 134 -21.51 -29.51 -27.71
C GLU A 134 -20.45 -30.62 -27.92
N ASP A 135 -19.19 -30.39 -27.52
CA ASP A 135 -18.09 -31.37 -27.53
C ASP A 135 -17.22 -31.37 -26.25
N LYS A 136 -17.63 -30.71 -25.16
CA LYS A 136 -16.83 -30.59 -23.92
C LYS A 136 -17.67 -30.71 -22.66
N TYR A 137 -17.35 -31.72 -21.86
CA TYR A 137 -17.87 -31.87 -20.50
C TYR A 137 -16.92 -31.15 -19.53
N THR A 138 -17.40 -30.11 -18.86
CA THR A 138 -16.67 -29.42 -17.79
C THR A 138 -17.52 -29.33 -16.55
N THR A 139 -16.97 -29.77 -15.41
CA THR A 139 -17.58 -29.64 -14.09
C THR A 139 -17.04 -28.38 -13.41
N VAL A 140 -17.93 -27.47 -13.01
CA VAL A 140 -17.58 -26.28 -12.22
C VAL A 140 -18.03 -26.51 -10.79
N THR A 141 -17.09 -26.55 -9.84
CA THR A 141 -17.37 -26.63 -8.41
C THR A 141 -17.33 -25.24 -7.81
N VAL A 142 -18.41 -24.84 -7.13
CA VAL A 142 -18.47 -23.60 -6.36
C VAL A 142 -18.29 -23.97 -4.89
N GLU A 143 -17.21 -23.49 -4.26
CA GLU A 143 -16.88 -23.74 -2.85
C GLU A 143 -16.85 -22.41 -2.06
N GLU A 144 -17.35 -22.42 -0.83
CA GLU A 144 -17.28 -21.28 0.08
C GLU A 144 -15.85 -21.02 0.62
N LEU A 145 -15.38 -19.77 0.50
CA LEU A 145 -14.10 -19.30 1.03
C LEU A 145 -14.32 -18.32 2.20
N ASP A 146 -13.73 -18.61 3.36
CA ASP A 146 -13.71 -17.69 4.50
C ASP A 146 -12.79 -16.50 4.16
N THR A 147 -13.32 -15.29 4.25
CA THR A 147 -12.59 -14.03 3.98
C THR A 147 -12.10 -13.35 5.24
N SER A 148 -12.10 -14.06 6.38
CA SER A 148 -11.59 -13.57 7.65
C SER A 148 -10.11 -13.15 7.59
N ARG A 149 -9.65 -12.54 8.69
CA ARG A 149 -8.34 -11.86 8.81
C ARG A 149 -7.13 -12.73 8.42
N GLU A 150 -7.27 -14.05 8.42
CA GLU A 150 -6.24 -15.03 8.12
C GLU A 150 -6.07 -15.35 6.62
N GLY A 151 -6.95 -14.84 5.75
CA GLY A 151 -6.87 -15.01 4.29
C GLY A 151 -7.91 -15.97 3.74
N LEU A 152 -8.00 -16.04 2.39
CA LEU A 152 -8.96 -16.89 1.66
C LEU A 152 -8.63 -18.37 1.88
N ARG A 153 -9.27 -19.00 2.86
CA ARG A 153 -9.20 -20.44 3.11
C ARG A 153 -10.56 -21.07 2.83
N ARG A 154 -10.57 -22.33 2.40
CA ARG A 154 -11.82 -23.10 2.27
C ARG A 154 -12.37 -23.34 3.67
N LYS A 155 -13.69 -23.24 3.84
CA LYS A 155 -14.36 -23.42 5.14
C LYS A 155 -14.02 -24.78 5.78
N ALA A 156 -13.99 -25.84 4.98
CA ALA A 156 -13.61 -27.19 5.41
C ALA A 156 -12.18 -27.30 5.98
N ASP A 157 -11.23 -26.47 5.51
CA ASP A 157 -9.85 -26.49 6.03
C ASP A 157 -9.75 -25.80 7.41
N LYS A 158 -10.72 -24.97 7.78
CA LYS A 158 -10.79 -24.29 9.08
C LYS A 158 -11.43 -25.17 10.15
N GLU A 159 -12.51 -25.86 9.82
CA GLU A 159 -13.19 -26.78 10.75
C GLU A 159 -12.24 -27.92 11.19
N ASN A 160 -11.42 -28.45 10.28
CA ASN A 160 -10.38 -29.45 10.60
C ASN A 160 -9.24 -28.90 11.47
N ALA A 161 -8.93 -27.60 11.36
CA ALA A 161 -7.90 -26.96 12.18
C ALA A 161 -8.40 -26.67 13.62
N GLU A 162 -9.69 -26.36 13.78
CA GLU A 162 -10.33 -26.15 15.08
C GLU A 162 -10.54 -27.49 15.82
N GLU A 163 -10.88 -28.58 15.11
CA GLU A 163 -11.00 -29.93 15.68
C GLU A 163 -9.63 -30.50 16.15
N ALA A 164 -8.52 -30.05 15.55
CA ALA A 164 -7.17 -30.43 15.96
C ALA A 164 -6.61 -29.66 17.17
N ASP A 165 -7.21 -28.52 17.53
CA ASP A 165 -6.76 -27.66 18.65
C ASP A 165 -7.45 -28.03 19.98
N GLU A 166 -8.55 -28.79 19.96
CA GLU A 166 -9.23 -29.27 21.18
C GLU A 166 -8.66 -30.59 21.75
N GLU A 167 -7.79 -31.32 21.03
CA GLU A 167 -7.22 -32.60 21.49
C GLU A 167 -5.78 -32.53 22.03
N ASN A 168 -5.14 -31.36 22.14
CA ASN A 168 -3.75 -31.26 22.65
C ASN A 168 -3.55 -30.15 23.68
N ASP A 169 -4.24 -30.25 24.81
CA ASP A 169 -3.85 -29.56 26.05
C ASP A 169 -3.40 -30.58 27.12
N ASP A 170 -2.18 -31.12 26.98
CA ASP A 170 -1.42 -31.66 28.12
C ASP A 170 0.12 -31.58 27.92
N ASP A 171 0.71 -30.75 28.78
CA ASP A 171 2.07 -30.82 29.35
C ASP A 171 3.37 -30.54 28.54
N GLY A 172 4.25 -29.74 29.16
CA GLY A 172 5.70 -30.04 29.17
C GLY A 172 6.67 -29.41 28.14
N ASN A 173 7.22 -28.24 28.47
CA ASN A 173 8.68 -27.97 28.56
C ASN A 173 9.66 -28.33 27.38
N LYS A 174 10.33 -27.29 26.86
CA LYS A 174 11.75 -27.22 26.36
C LYS A 174 12.21 -27.98 25.08
N LYS A 175 12.80 -27.16 24.19
CA LYS A 175 14.19 -27.30 23.62
C LYS A 175 14.39 -28.06 22.28
N LYS A 176 14.51 -27.27 21.20
CA LYS A 176 15.56 -27.25 20.15
C LYS A 176 16.52 -28.48 20.00
N LYS A 177 16.39 -29.25 18.89
CA LYS A 177 17.42 -29.68 17.89
C LYS A 177 16.90 -30.91 17.09
N THR A 178 16.70 -30.82 15.76
CA THR A 178 17.56 -31.31 14.63
C THR A 178 17.76 -32.83 14.48
N GLU A 179 17.43 -33.31 13.27
CA GLU A 179 17.89 -34.54 12.55
C GLU A 179 17.36 -35.89 13.09
N GLU A 180 17.08 -36.95 12.33
CA GLU A 180 17.18 -37.34 10.91
C GLU A 180 16.45 -38.71 10.73
N GLY A 181 16.12 -39.10 9.48
CA GLY A 181 15.99 -40.51 9.03
C GLY A 181 14.59 -41.14 9.07
N GLY A 182 14.12 -41.94 8.11
CA GLY A 182 14.75 -42.55 6.93
C GLY A 182 13.74 -43.47 6.18
N GLY A 183 14.19 -44.04 5.05
CA GLY A 183 13.49 -45.04 4.21
C GLY A 183 13.69 -44.74 2.71
N GLU A 184 14.79 -45.17 2.06
CA GLU A 184 15.06 -46.50 1.43
C GLU A 184 14.16 -46.78 0.19
N GLY A 185 14.62 -47.16 -1.02
CA GLY A 185 15.92 -47.69 -1.49
C GLY A 185 16.32 -47.19 -2.91
N GLU A 186 17.61 -47.30 -3.27
CA GLU A 186 18.24 -48.37 -4.10
C GLU A 186 18.16 -48.05 -5.62
N GLU A 187 19.19 -48.04 -6.48
CA GLU A 187 20.65 -48.19 -6.42
C GLU A 187 21.29 -47.55 -7.68
N GLY A 188 22.58 -47.18 -7.57
CA GLY A 188 23.57 -47.06 -8.68
C GLY A 188 23.54 -45.75 -9.48
N GLN A 189 24.64 -45.01 -9.71
CA GLN A 189 26.06 -45.28 -9.53
C GLN A 189 26.85 -43.95 -9.67
N GLU A 190 27.77 -43.76 -8.73
CA GLU A 190 29.03 -43.00 -8.74
C GLU A 190 29.17 -41.59 -9.37
N ASP A 191 29.68 -40.72 -8.49
CA ASP A 191 30.34 -39.43 -8.68
C ASP A 191 31.14 -39.25 -9.98
N THR A 192 30.91 -38.14 -10.68
CA THR A 192 31.92 -37.10 -10.95
C THR A 192 31.33 -35.96 -11.79
N SER A 193 31.23 -34.74 -11.26
CA SER A 193 31.59 -33.56 -12.06
C SER A 193 31.72 -32.29 -11.22
N LYS A 194 32.98 -32.04 -10.84
CA LYS A 194 33.56 -30.69 -10.69
C LYS A 194 32.94 -29.73 -11.72
N ALA A 195 32.50 -28.57 -11.27
CA ALA A 195 32.00 -27.49 -12.11
C ALA A 195 32.91 -27.30 -13.34
N LYS A 196 32.38 -27.60 -14.53
CA LYS A 196 33.10 -27.46 -15.80
C LYS A 196 33.48 -26.00 -15.99
N LYS A 197 34.77 -25.67 -15.84
CA LYS A 197 35.31 -24.37 -16.24
C LYS A 197 35.02 -24.19 -17.74
N ARG A 198 34.30 -23.13 -18.08
CA ARG A 198 33.93 -22.80 -19.46
C ARG A 198 35.20 -22.65 -20.30
N VAL A 199 35.31 -23.43 -21.37
CA VAL A 199 36.38 -23.29 -22.36
C VAL A 199 36.26 -21.92 -23.00
N TRP A 200 37.32 -21.11 -22.89
CA TRP A 200 37.40 -19.79 -23.48
C TRP A 200 37.53 -19.92 -25.01
N THR A 201 36.41 -19.83 -25.72
CA THR A 201 36.42 -19.63 -27.16
C THR A 201 36.59 -18.13 -27.44
N LYS A 202 37.58 -17.76 -28.26
CA LYS A 202 37.90 -16.35 -28.62
C LYS A 202 36.74 -15.59 -29.27
N THR A 203 35.67 -16.27 -29.65
CA THR A 203 34.42 -15.68 -30.15
C THR A 203 33.37 -15.67 -29.04
N ASN A 204 33.16 -14.49 -28.45
CA ASN A 204 32.14 -14.27 -27.43
C ASN A 204 30.73 -14.39 -28.06
N PRO A 205 29.86 -15.33 -27.62
CA PRO A 205 28.54 -15.54 -28.23
C PRO A 205 27.56 -14.39 -28.00
N LYS A 206 27.94 -13.36 -27.23
CA LYS A 206 27.13 -12.15 -27.01
C LYS A 206 27.08 -11.17 -28.19
N TYR A 207 27.86 -11.40 -29.24
CA TYR A 207 27.86 -10.55 -30.44
C TYR A 207 27.66 -11.40 -31.70
N LYS A 208 26.52 -12.09 -31.82
CA LYS A 208 25.97 -12.42 -33.14
C LYS A 208 24.81 -11.47 -33.44
N ASN A 209 25.05 -10.75 -34.52
CA ASN A 209 24.19 -9.99 -35.43
C ASN A 209 22.70 -9.85 -35.08
N LYS A 210 22.22 -8.60 -34.99
CA LYS A 210 20.80 -8.21 -34.89
C LYS A 210 20.18 -7.93 -36.26
N ASN A 211 20.53 -8.70 -37.28
CA ASN A 211 19.94 -8.55 -38.60
C ASN A 211 19.25 -9.86 -38.97
N ASN A 212 17.91 -9.79 -38.92
CA ASN A 212 16.89 -10.73 -39.40
C ASN A 212 16.74 -12.10 -38.74
N ASP A 213 15.50 -12.59 -38.84
CA ASP A 213 14.97 -13.90 -38.49
C ASP A 213 14.47 -14.11 -37.06
N SER A 214 13.40 -13.38 -36.68
CA SER A 214 12.27 -13.94 -35.92
C SER A 214 11.15 -12.89 -35.86
N ALA A 215 10.23 -12.95 -36.82
CA ALA A 215 9.05 -12.09 -36.89
C ALA A 215 7.88 -12.60 -36.03
N ASP A 216 8.09 -13.61 -35.17
CA ASP A 216 6.99 -14.29 -34.48
C ASP A 216 7.32 -14.66 -33.03
N ARG A 217 7.74 -13.67 -32.24
CA ARG A 217 7.90 -13.84 -30.78
C ARG A 217 7.21 -12.72 -30.04
N SER A 218 6.19 -13.09 -29.27
CA SER A 218 5.31 -12.20 -28.49
C SER A 218 6.10 -11.22 -27.62
N LYS A 219 5.79 -9.93 -27.77
CA LYS A 219 6.49 -8.79 -27.15
C LYS A 219 6.14 -8.56 -25.67
N SER A 220 5.71 -9.58 -24.91
CA SER A 220 5.23 -9.35 -23.54
C SER A 220 6.31 -9.44 -22.45
N ASN A 221 7.50 -10.00 -22.71
CA ASN A 221 8.48 -10.21 -21.64
C ASN A 221 9.97 -9.99 -22.00
N THR A 222 10.28 -9.06 -22.90
CA THR A 222 11.67 -8.62 -23.07
C THR A 222 11.99 -7.49 -22.10
N LYS A 223 12.74 -7.81 -21.03
CA LYS A 223 13.34 -6.88 -20.07
C LYS A 223 13.70 -5.54 -20.72
N ARG A 224 13.09 -4.44 -20.22
CA ARG A 224 13.33 -3.07 -20.72
C ARG A 224 14.84 -2.86 -20.87
N LYS A 225 15.30 -2.65 -22.11
CA LYS A 225 16.71 -2.35 -22.38
C LYS A 225 17.09 -1.14 -21.56
N LYS A 226 18.08 -1.27 -20.67
CA LYS A 226 18.65 -0.14 -19.93
C LYS A 226 19.01 0.93 -20.96
N LYS A 227 18.44 2.12 -20.82
CA LYS A 227 18.65 3.24 -21.74
C LYS A 227 20.14 3.55 -21.68
N SER A 228 20.87 3.14 -22.72
CA SER A 228 22.31 3.44 -22.80
C SER A 228 22.43 4.95 -22.77
N PHE A 229 23.34 5.45 -21.93
CA PHE A 229 23.65 6.87 -21.70
C PHE A 229 24.28 7.55 -22.92
N ARG A 230 23.74 7.29 -24.12
CA ARG A 230 23.96 8.11 -25.31
C ARG A 230 22.82 9.12 -25.30
N TYR A 231 23.22 10.38 -25.24
CA TYR A 231 22.44 11.60 -25.32
C TYR A 231 21.00 11.39 -25.79
N GLU A 232 20.06 11.96 -25.04
CA GLU A 232 18.67 12.23 -25.43
C GLU A 232 18.43 12.08 -26.94
N ASN A 233 17.44 11.26 -27.31
CA ASN A 233 17.06 11.12 -28.71
C ASN A 233 16.83 12.52 -29.32
N LYS A 234 17.01 12.71 -30.64
CA LYS A 234 16.96 14.05 -31.25
C LYS A 234 15.63 14.80 -30.97
N SER A 235 14.55 14.05 -30.73
CA SER A 235 13.26 14.56 -30.24
C SER A 235 13.30 15.03 -28.77
N GLU A 236 13.89 14.25 -27.88
CA GLU A 236 14.08 14.59 -26.46
C GLU A 236 14.95 15.85 -26.30
N ARG A 237 16.04 15.97 -27.10
CA ARG A 237 16.90 17.17 -27.13
C ARG A 237 16.16 18.43 -27.60
N LYS A 238 15.24 18.29 -28.56
CA LYS A 238 14.40 19.41 -29.02
C LYS A 238 13.42 19.83 -27.93
N ALA A 239 12.85 18.87 -27.20
CA ALA A 239 11.93 19.16 -26.11
C ALA A 239 12.64 19.86 -24.93
N THR A 240 13.87 19.46 -24.59
CA THR A 240 14.66 20.12 -23.54
C THR A 240 15.07 21.54 -23.94
N GLN A 241 15.56 21.75 -25.17
CA GLN A 241 15.83 23.10 -25.67
C GLN A 241 14.58 23.99 -25.70
N PHE A 242 13.42 23.45 -26.07
CA PHE A 242 12.17 24.22 -26.07
C PHE A 242 11.78 24.64 -24.66
N LYS A 243 11.90 23.74 -23.67
CA LYS A 243 11.63 24.04 -22.25
C LYS A 243 12.58 25.09 -21.69
N GLU A 244 13.88 25.00 -22.00
CA GLU A 244 14.86 26.00 -21.58
C GLU A 244 14.58 27.38 -22.18
N ARG A 245 14.27 27.44 -23.49
CA ARG A 245 13.90 28.69 -24.17
C ARG A 245 12.60 29.28 -23.64
N ALA A 246 11.59 28.46 -23.36
CA ALA A 246 10.34 28.89 -22.76
C ALA A 246 10.56 29.48 -21.35
N GLY A 247 11.37 28.82 -20.52
CA GLY A 247 11.75 29.31 -19.20
C GLY A 247 12.53 30.64 -19.25
N GLY A 248 13.47 30.77 -20.19
CA GLY A 248 14.22 32.01 -20.42
C GLY A 248 13.31 33.16 -20.88
N LYS A 249 12.39 32.90 -21.81
CA LYS A 249 11.41 33.89 -22.29
C LYS A 249 10.46 34.35 -21.18
N LYS A 250 10.00 33.43 -20.32
CA LYS A 250 9.15 33.77 -19.17
C LYS A 250 9.88 34.67 -18.16
N LYS A 251 11.10 34.29 -17.76
CA LYS A 251 11.93 35.10 -16.86
C LYS A 251 12.28 36.47 -17.44
N ALA A 252 12.52 36.56 -18.75
CA ALA A 252 12.78 37.83 -19.42
C ALA A 252 11.54 38.73 -19.47
N ARG A 253 10.34 38.16 -19.65
CA ARG A 253 9.07 38.91 -19.56
C ARG A 253 8.83 39.43 -18.14
N GLU A 254 9.05 38.59 -17.13
CA GLU A 254 8.92 38.97 -15.72
C GLU A 254 9.86 40.13 -15.35
N ARG A 255 11.08 40.15 -15.88
CA ARG A 255 12.03 41.27 -15.68
C ARG A 255 11.69 42.55 -16.44
N LYS A 256 10.94 42.45 -17.54
CA LYS A 256 10.47 43.62 -18.30
C LYS A 256 9.15 44.20 -17.76
N ALA A 257 8.45 43.42 -16.93
CA ALA A 257 7.18 43.82 -16.31
C ALA A 257 7.36 44.45 -14.91
N THR A 258 8.60 44.47 -14.40
CA THR A 258 9.04 45.21 -13.20
C THR A 258 9.82 46.44 -13.61
#